data_AF-K3ZV80-F1
#
_entry.id   AF-K3ZV80-F1
#
_cell.length_a   1.000
_cell.length_b   1.000
_cell.length_c   1.000
_cell.angle_alpha   90.00
_cell.angle_beta   90.00
_cell.angle_gamma   90.00
#
_symmetry.space_group_name_H-M   'P 1'
#
loop_
_entity.id
_entity.type
_entity.pdbx_description
1 polymer ?
#
loop_
_entity_poly.entity_id
_entity_poly.type
_entity_poly.pdbx_seq_one_letter_code
_entity_poly.pdbx_strand_id
1 'polypeptide(L)'
;MVQPYSANASSFRNIDNGVHELTAIDAGRRGPAALIAPRPEKVATPVCALAAIVISAVTGLVDYEEAIFLWGIDKKDFFLWAITFITTLIFGIEIGVLVGVGFSLAFVIHESANPHIAVLGRLPGTTVYRNTLQYPEAYTYNGIVVIRIDAPIYFANISYIKDRLREYELNLPNSNRGLDVGRVYFVILEMSPVTYVDSSAVQALKDLHQEYKARHIQIAIANPNRQVHLLLSRSGIIDLIGDGWCFVRVHDAMQVCLQHVHNSSSSALKLASQASGDSADSISTPKSEQQRLKQDGFFINLWKAQDGNAADSGGEVQPLLRQNLV
;
A
#
# COMPACT_ATOMS: atom_id res chain seq x y z
N MET A 1 36.30 -34.14 -30.44
CA MET A 1 35.69 -32.81 -30.67
C MET A 1 35.08 -32.38 -29.35
N VAL A 2 35.82 -31.65 -28.51
CA VAL A 2 35.30 -31.10 -27.24
C VAL A 2 35.14 -29.61 -27.49
N GLN A 3 33.91 -29.10 -27.45
CA GLN A 3 33.66 -27.66 -27.57
C GLN A 3 34.25 -26.93 -26.36
N PRO A 4 34.83 -25.73 -26.53
CA PRO A 4 35.28 -24.93 -25.41
C PRO A 4 34.08 -24.46 -24.58
N TYR A 5 34.15 -24.70 -23.27
CA TYR A 5 33.22 -24.16 -22.28
C TYR A 5 33.41 -22.64 -22.22
N SER A 6 32.32 -21.87 -22.19
CA SER A 6 32.35 -20.42 -22.06
C SER A 6 32.93 -20.00 -20.71
N ALA A 7 34.23 -19.71 -20.67
CA ALA A 7 34.89 -19.18 -19.48
C ALA A 7 34.67 -17.66 -19.39
N ASN A 8 33.84 -17.22 -18.45
CA ASN A 8 33.69 -15.80 -18.15
C ASN A 8 34.78 -15.40 -17.14
N ALA A 9 35.91 -14.90 -17.65
CA ALA A 9 37.07 -14.52 -16.85
C ALA A 9 36.94 -13.08 -16.32
N SER A 10 36.21 -12.88 -15.23
CA SER A 10 36.06 -11.55 -14.63
C SER A 10 36.29 -11.44 -13.12
N SER A 11 36.38 -12.52 -12.32
CA SER A 11 36.48 -12.36 -10.85
C SER A 11 37.90 -12.28 -10.26
N PHE A 12 38.98 -12.51 -11.03
CA PHE A 12 40.35 -12.57 -10.50
C PHE A 12 41.28 -11.43 -10.96
N ARG A 13 40.77 -10.39 -11.63
CA ARG A 13 41.59 -9.41 -12.38
C ARG A 13 41.81 -8.04 -11.71
N ASN A 14 41.49 -7.85 -10.43
CA ASN A 14 41.54 -6.53 -9.80
C ASN A 14 42.62 -6.40 -8.73
N ILE A 15 43.88 -6.58 -9.11
CA ILE A 15 45.03 -6.01 -8.39
C ILE A 15 46.05 -5.58 -9.48
N ASP A 16 46.41 -4.30 -9.52
CA ASP A 16 47.46 -3.65 -10.36
C ASP A 16 47.08 -3.11 -11.77
N ASN A 17 46.52 -1.90 -11.80
CA ASN A 17 46.26 -1.12 -13.02
C ASN A 17 47.56 -0.57 -13.66
N GLY A 18 48.13 -1.30 -14.63
CA GLY A 18 49.20 -0.79 -15.50
C GLY A 18 49.93 -1.82 -16.36
N VAL A 19 49.81 -3.11 -16.05
CA VAL A 19 50.58 -4.21 -16.70
C VAL A 19 49.68 -5.19 -17.49
N HIS A 20 48.40 -4.86 -17.65
CA HIS A 20 47.32 -5.79 -18.03
C HIS A 20 47.38 -6.31 -19.46
N GLU A 21 47.81 -5.50 -20.43
CA GLU A 21 47.75 -5.89 -21.84
C GLU A 21 48.90 -6.84 -22.21
N LEU A 22 50.12 -6.53 -21.74
CA LEU A 22 51.29 -7.37 -21.98
C LEU A 22 51.18 -8.71 -21.25
N THR A 23 50.69 -8.74 -20.01
CA THR A 23 50.54 -9.99 -19.23
C THR A 23 49.42 -10.90 -19.76
N ALA A 24 48.31 -10.33 -20.25
CA ALA A 24 47.25 -11.11 -20.90
C ALA A 24 47.69 -11.68 -22.26
N ILE A 25 48.44 -10.90 -23.05
CA ILE A 25 49.03 -11.35 -24.32
C ILE A 25 50.08 -12.45 -24.05
N ASP A 26 50.92 -12.30 -23.03
CA ASP A 26 51.95 -13.29 -22.68
C ASP A 26 51.35 -14.60 -22.15
N ALA A 27 50.26 -14.53 -21.38
CA ALA A 27 49.47 -15.68 -20.96
C ALA A 27 48.78 -16.37 -22.16
N GLY A 28 48.22 -15.58 -23.09
CA GLY A 28 47.61 -16.07 -24.33
C GLY A 28 48.61 -16.73 -25.29
N ARG A 29 49.88 -16.30 -25.28
CA ARG A 29 50.96 -16.86 -26.11
C ARG A 29 51.58 -18.13 -25.53
N ARG A 30 51.60 -18.27 -24.20
CA ARG A 30 52.07 -19.49 -23.50
C ARG A 30 51.09 -20.67 -23.61
N GLY A 31 49.79 -20.41 -23.70
CA GLY A 31 48.75 -21.43 -23.86
C GLY A 31 48.98 -22.40 -25.04
N PRO A 32 49.15 -21.91 -26.29
CA PRO A 32 49.38 -22.78 -27.44
C PRO A 32 50.77 -23.43 -27.45
N ALA A 33 51.81 -22.75 -26.94
CA ALA A 33 53.16 -23.30 -26.85
C ALA A 33 53.24 -24.49 -25.86
N ALA A 34 52.51 -24.42 -24.75
CA ALA A 34 52.37 -25.51 -23.78
C ALA A 34 51.58 -26.71 -24.34
N LEU A 35 50.77 -26.51 -25.39
CA LEU A 35 49.99 -27.56 -26.04
C LEU A 35 50.81 -28.40 -27.05
N ILE A 36 51.87 -27.81 -27.62
CA ILE A 36 52.74 -28.40 -28.65
C ILE A 36 53.96 -29.10 -28.03
N ALA A 37 54.33 -28.75 -26.80
CA ALA A 37 55.37 -29.45 -26.06
C ALA A 37 55.01 -30.94 -25.85
N PRO A 38 55.98 -31.88 -25.94
CA PRO A 38 55.73 -33.30 -25.70
C PRO A 38 55.15 -33.45 -24.30
N ARG A 39 53.88 -33.84 -24.21
CA ARG A 39 53.19 -34.04 -22.92
C ARG A 39 53.96 -35.12 -22.15
N PRO A 40 54.62 -34.78 -21.02
CA PRO A 40 55.21 -35.82 -20.19
C PRO A 40 54.08 -36.76 -19.76
N GLU A 41 54.39 -38.04 -19.80
CA GLU A 41 53.54 -39.16 -19.44
C GLU A 41 52.69 -38.79 -18.22
N LYS A 42 51.35 -38.86 -18.38
CA LYS A 42 50.32 -38.36 -17.44
C LYS A 42 50.78 -38.37 -15.97
N VAL A 43 51.43 -37.29 -15.54
CA VAL A 43 51.75 -37.09 -14.13
C VAL A 43 50.40 -37.01 -13.43
N ALA A 44 50.15 -37.94 -12.51
CA ALA A 44 48.95 -37.91 -11.69
C ALA A 44 48.95 -36.58 -10.92
N THR A 45 48.18 -35.61 -11.41
CA THR A 45 47.94 -34.37 -10.67
C THR A 45 47.32 -34.81 -9.34
N PRO A 46 47.97 -34.53 -8.20
CA PRO A 46 47.46 -34.99 -6.92
C PRO A 46 46.07 -34.38 -6.73
N VAL A 47 45.03 -35.23 -6.72
CA VAL A 47 43.63 -34.80 -6.57
C VAL A 47 43.46 -33.93 -5.32
N CYS A 48 44.28 -34.18 -4.30
CA CYS A 48 44.38 -33.38 -3.09
C CYS A 48 44.76 -31.92 -3.33
N ALA A 49 45.72 -31.64 -4.23
CA ALA A 49 46.13 -30.27 -4.53
C ALA A 49 45.05 -29.52 -5.32
N LEU A 50 44.37 -30.19 -6.25
CA LEU A 50 43.25 -29.61 -6.97
C LEU A 50 42.07 -29.29 -6.03
N ALA A 51 41.74 -30.22 -5.12
CA ALA A 51 40.72 -30.00 -4.10
C ALA A 51 41.06 -28.81 -3.18
N ALA A 52 42.32 -28.68 -2.76
CA ALA A 52 42.77 -27.55 -1.94
C ALA A 52 42.61 -26.19 -2.65
N ILE A 53 42.93 -26.12 -3.95
CA ILE A 53 42.73 -24.91 -4.75
C ILE A 53 41.24 -24.57 -4.87
N VAL A 54 40.38 -25.57 -5.13
CA VAL A 54 38.93 -25.37 -5.22
C VAL A 54 38.36 -24.88 -3.89
N ILE A 55 38.72 -25.53 -2.77
CA ILE A 55 38.25 -25.13 -1.43
C ILE A 55 38.71 -23.68 -1.13
N SER A 56 39.97 -23.35 -1.38
CA SER A 56 40.48 -21.99 -1.17
C SER A 56 39.77 -20.93 -2.01
N ALA A 57 39.42 -21.26 -3.27
CA ALA A 57 38.66 -20.35 -4.13
C ALA A 57 37.21 -20.19 -3.64
N VAL A 58 36.56 -21.27 -3.20
CA VAL A 58 35.17 -21.23 -2.71
C VAL A 58 35.07 -20.48 -1.38
N THR A 59 36.04 -20.62 -0.47
CA THR A 59 36.03 -19.90 0.81
C THR A 59 36.05 -18.38 0.66
N GLY A 60 36.63 -17.86 -0.43
CA GLY A 60 36.59 -16.42 -0.73
C GLY A 60 35.33 -15.95 -1.48
N LEU A 61 34.49 -16.88 -1.93
CA LEU A 61 33.26 -16.59 -2.66
C LEU A 61 32.01 -16.64 -1.77
N VAL A 62 32.04 -17.43 -0.70
CA VAL A 62 30.90 -17.54 0.23
C VAL A 62 30.95 -16.36 1.21
N ASP A 63 29.97 -15.47 1.09
CA ASP A 63 29.82 -14.33 1.97
C ASP A 63 29.02 -14.72 3.23
N TYR A 64 29.75 -15.18 4.25
CA TYR A 64 29.16 -15.59 5.52
C TYR A 64 28.71 -14.39 6.37
N GLU A 65 29.30 -13.21 6.17
CA GLU A 65 28.92 -12.00 6.90
C GLU A 65 27.53 -11.53 6.47
N GLU A 66 27.25 -11.57 5.17
CA GLU A 66 25.92 -11.27 4.61
C GLU A 66 24.84 -12.19 5.18
N ALA A 67 25.11 -13.49 5.34
CA ALA A 67 24.14 -14.43 5.90
C ALA A 67 23.77 -14.10 7.36
N ILE A 68 24.75 -13.69 8.16
CA ILE A 68 24.54 -13.28 9.56
C ILE A 68 23.79 -11.95 9.61
N PHE A 69 24.14 -11.02 8.72
CA PHE A 69 23.48 -9.72 8.59
C PHE A 69 21.99 -9.88 8.22
N LEU A 70 21.68 -10.68 7.21
CA LEU A 70 20.30 -10.97 6.78
C LEU A 70 19.47 -11.61 7.90
N TRP A 71 20.06 -12.55 8.66
CA TRP A 71 19.39 -13.17 9.80
C TRP A 71 18.98 -12.14 10.89
N GLY A 72 19.75 -11.07 11.05
CA GLY A 72 19.45 -9.99 11.99
C GLY A 72 18.36 -9.01 11.53
N ILE A 73 18.15 -8.87 10.22
CA ILE A 73 17.26 -7.85 9.63
C ILE A 73 15.94 -8.45 9.17
N ASP A 74 15.97 -9.34 8.17
CA ASP A 74 14.77 -9.97 7.64
C ASP A 74 15.00 -11.48 7.47
N LYS A 75 14.29 -12.25 8.29
CA LYS A 75 14.31 -13.71 8.24
C LYS A 75 13.88 -14.23 6.87
N LYS A 76 12.99 -13.51 6.18
CA LYS A 76 12.45 -13.92 4.89
C LYS A 76 13.55 -13.88 3.81
N ASP A 77 14.38 -12.83 3.80
CA ASP A 77 15.51 -12.70 2.89
C ASP A 77 16.60 -13.74 3.19
N PHE A 78 16.82 -14.04 4.48
CA PHE A 78 17.69 -15.15 4.86
C PHE A 78 17.18 -16.50 4.33
N PHE A 79 15.88 -16.78 4.43
CA PHE A 79 15.32 -18.02 3.89
C PHE A 79 15.50 -18.11 2.38
N LEU A 80 15.30 -17.00 1.65
CA LEU A 80 15.54 -16.94 0.21
C LEU A 80 17.00 -17.22 -0.14
N TRP A 81 17.94 -16.60 0.59
CA TRP A 81 19.37 -16.86 0.46
C TRP A 81 19.73 -18.32 0.77
N ALA A 82 19.22 -18.88 1.87
CA ALA A 82 19.51 -20.24 2.28
C ALA A 82 18.97 -21.28 1.27
N ILE A 83 17.74 -21.10 0.79
CA ILE A 83 17.13 -22.01 -0.20
C ILE A 83 17.93 -21.98 -1.50
N THR A 84 18.30 -20.79 -1.98
CA THR A 84 19.08 -20.66 -3.24
C THR A 84 20.48 -21.23 -3.13
N PHE A 85 21.16 -20.97 -2.01
CA PHE A 85 22.48 -21.53 -1.73
C PHE A 85 22.46 -23.06 -1.66
N ILE A 86 21.57 -23.63 -0.85
CA ILE A 86 21.44 -25.09 -0.69
C ILE A 86 21.05 -25.76 -2.00
N THR A 87 20.10 -25.17 -2.74
CA THR A 87 19.67 -25.73 -4.04
C THR A 87 20.82 -25.73 -5.05
N THR A 88 21.60 -24.66 -5.09
CA THR A 88 22.78 -24.56 -5.97
C THR A 88 23.84 -25.60 -5.64
N LEU A 89 24.07 -25.88 -4.35
CA LEU A 89 25.04 -26.88 -3.91
C LEU A 89 24.63 -28.32 -4.25
N ILE A 90 23.33 -28.64 -4.17
CA ILE A 90 22.83 -30.01 -4.36
C ILE A 90 22.54 -30.30 -5.84
N PHE A 91 21.88 -29.36 -6.53
CA PHE A 91 21.33 -29.56 -7.88
C PHE A 91 22.11 -28.83 -8.98
N GLY A 92 23.11 -28.03 -8.61
CA GLY A 92 23.90 -27.23 -9.52
C GLY A 92 23.31 -25.84 -9.79
N ILE A 93 24.09 -25.01 -10.49
CA ILE A 93 23.79 -23.59 -10.67
C ILE A 93 22.55 -23.32 -11.53
N GLU A 94 22.29 -24.13 -12.56
CA GLU A 94 21.13 -23.94 -13.44
C GLU A 94 19.81 -24.06 -12.68
N ILE A 95 19.65 -25.12 -11.88
CA ILE A 95 18.45 -25.35 -11.07
C ILE A 95 18.40 -24.36 -9.91
N GLY A 96 19.55 -24.09 -9.26
CA GLY A 96 19.64 -23.14 -8.16
C GLY A 96 19.14 -21.73 -8.51
N VAL A 97 19.55 -21.21 -9.67
CA VAL A 97 19.10 -19.91 -10.16
C VAL A 97 17.60 -19.92 -10.48
N LEU A 98 17.10 -20.97 -11.14
CA LEU A 98 15.67 -21.08 -11.48
C LEU A 98 14.79 -21.06 -10.23
N VAL A 99 15.17 -21.86 -9.21
CA VAL A 99 14.46 -21.90 -7.93
C VAL A 99 14.53 -20.55 -7.22
N GLY A 100 15.69 -19.89 -7.24
CA GLY A 100 15.86 -18.58 -6.62
C GLY A 100 15.00 -17.48 -7.20
N VAL A 101 14.98 -17.37 -8.52
CA VAL A 101 14.12 -16.41 -9.22
C VAL A 101 12.65 -16.73 -8.97
N GLY A 102 12.27 -18.00 -9.00
CA GLY A 102 10.90 -18.45 -8.74
C GLY A 102 10.43 -18.08 -7.33
N PHE A 103 11.23 -18.39 -6.30
CA PHE A 103 10.91 -18.03 -4.92
C PHE A 103 10.90 -16.53 -4.68
N SER A 104 11.86 -15.79 -5.23
CA SER A 104 11.91 -14.32 -5.13
C SER A 104 10.64 -13.69 -5.72
N LEU A 105 10.20 -14.14 -6.89
CA LEU A 105 8.97 -13.66 -7.51
C LEU A 105 7.73 -14.04 -6.69
N ALA A 106 7.63 -15.28 -6.24
CA ALA A 106 6.51 -15.75 -5.41
C ALA A 106 6.39 -14.93 -4.12
N PHE A 107 7.54 -14.61 -3.52
CA PHE A 107 7.62 -13.81 -2.31
C PHE A 107 7.14 -12.37 -2.52
N VAL A 108 7.60 -11.71 -3.59
CA VAL A 108 7.14 -10.36 -3.96
C VAL A 108 5.62 -10.35 -4.21
N ILE A 109 5.10 -11.36 -4.93
CA ILE A 109 3.65 -11.47 -5.18
C ILE A 109 2.89 -11.63 -3.87
N HIS A 110 3.37 -12.48 -2.96
CA HIS A 110 2.72 -12.72 -1.68
C HIS A 110 2.69 -11.46 -0.80
N GLU A 111 3.81 -10.74 -0.71
CA GLU A 111 3.91 -9.49 0.05
C GLU A 111 2.98 -8.42 -0.54
N SER A 112 2.90 -8.35 -1.86
CA SER A 112 2.02 -7.41 -2.57
C SER A 112 0.54 -7.74 -2.38
N ALA A 113 0.19 -9.03 -2.34
CA ALA A 113 -1.19 -9.50 -2.15
C ALA A 113 -1.72 -9.30 -0.72
N ASN A 114 -0.84 -9.21 0.29
CA ASN A 114 -1.21 -9.04 1.70
C ASN A 114 -0.71 -7.70 2.25
N PRO A 115 -1.28 -6.57 1.78
CA PRO A 115 -0.81 -5.26 2.18
C PRO A 115 -1.04 -5.00 3.66
N HIS A 116 -0.16 -4.21 4.26
CA HIS A 116 -0.37 -3.74 5.63
C HIS A 116 -1.58 -2.79 5.68
N ILE A 117 -2.48 -3.04 6.63
CA ILE A 117 -3.64 -2.20 6.90
C ILE A 117 -3.58 -1.84 8.38
N ALA A 118 -3.71 -0.55 8.67
CA ALA A 118 -3.56 -0.03 10.02
C ALA A 118 -4.83 0.70 10.47
N VAL A 119 -5.29 0.39 11.69
CA VAL A 119 -6.32 1.19 12.36
C VAL A 119 -5.66 2.40 12.99
N LEU A 120 -6.15 3.58 12.62
CA LEU A 120 -5.61 4.84 13.10
C LEU A 120 -6.37 5.38 14.31
N GLY A 121 -5.61 5.79 15.32
CA GLY A 121 -6.08 6.53 16.49
C GLY A 121 -5.56 7.96 16.45
N ARG A 122 -6.25 8.86 17.15
CA ARG A 122 -5.85 10.25 17.31
C ARG A 122 -4.88 10.38 18.48
N LEU A 123 -3.76 11.07 18.27
CA LEU A 123 -2.85 11.41 19.36
C LEU A 123 -3.42 12.55 20.24
N PRO A 124 -3.31 12.44 21.58
CA PRO A 124 -3.91 13.40 22.50
C PRO A 124 -3.36 14.81 22.31
N GLY A 125 -4.27 15.80 22.28
CA GLY A 125 -3.90 17.21 22.12
C GLY A 125 -3.50 17.61 20.69
N THR A 126 -3.49 16.69 19.72
CA THR A 126 -3.08 16.98 18.35
C THR A 126 -4.20 16.69 17.35
N THR A 127 -3.96 16.98 16.06
CA THR A 127 -4.82 16.59 14.93
C THR A 127 -4.23 15.42 14.13
N VAL A 128 -3.22 14.74 14.67
CA VAL A 128 -2.45 13.71 13.98
C VAL A 128 -3.04 12.34 14.30
N TYR A 129 -3.18 11.52 13.26
CA TYR A 129 -3.66 10.14 13.34
C TYR A 129 -2.52 9.17 13.07
N ARG A 130 -2.33 8.18 13.95
CA ARG A 130 -1.26 7.19 13.88
C ARG A 130 -1.77 5.79 14.19
N ASN A 131 -1.01 4.79 13.77
CA ASN A 131 -1.33 3.39 14.04
C ASN A 131 -1.40 3.15 15.55
N THR A 132 -2.54 2.62 16.00
CA THR A 132 -2.80 2.30 17.41
C THR A 132 -1.88 1.21 17.97
N LEU A 133 -1.39 0.30 17.12
CA LEU A 133 -0.43 -0.73 17.51
C LEU A 133 0.96 -0.16 17.77
N GLN A 134 1.33 0.92 17.07
CA GLN A 134 2.63 1.57 17.23
C GLN A 134 2.62 2.61 18.36
N TYR A 135 1.51 3.31 18.55
CA TYR A 135 1.34 4.37 19.54
C TYR A 135 0.14 4.05 20.46
N PRO A 136 0.35 3.36 21.59
CA PRO A 136 -0.73 2.97 22.51
C PRO A 136 -1.50 4.15 23.12
N GLU A 137 -0.91 5.34 23.14
CA GLU A 137 -1.54 6.58 23.59
C GLU A 137 -2.58 7.14 22.60
N ALA A 138 -2.59 6.64 21.36
CA ALA A 138 -3.54 7.05 20.33
C ALA A 138 -4.92 6.45 20.63
N TYR A 139 -5.93 7.31 20.80
CA TYR A 139 -7.28 6.86 21.10
C TYR A 139 -8.18 6.90 19.86
N THR A 140 -9.08 5.94 19.77
CA THR A 140 -10.16 5.87 18.77
C THR A 140 -11.43 6.50 19.32
N TYR A 141 -12.46 6.63 18.48
CA TYR A 141 -13.77 7.11 18.89
C TYR A 141 -14.82 6.03 18.61
N ASN A 142 -15.73 5.79 19.56
CA ASN A 142 -16.78 4.79 19.37
C ASN A 142 -17.66 5.16 18.16
N GLY A 143 -17.99 4.16 17.36
CA GLY A 143 -18.86 4.31 16.18
C GLY A 143 -18.17 4.82 14.92
N ILE A 144 -16.88 5.13 14.97
CA ILE A 144 -16.11 5.59 13.80
C ILE A 144 -14.78 4.84 13.74
N VAL A 145 -14.53 4.17 12.61
CA VAL A 145 -13.28 3.46 12.39
C VAL A 145 -12.48 4.17 11.30
N VAL A 146 -11.23 4.52 11.61
CA VAL A 146 -10.30 5.13 10.65
C VAL A 146 -9.28 4.09 10.25
N ILE A 147 -9.19 3.80 8.95
CA ILE A 147 -8.36 2.72 8.42
C ILE A 147 -7.46 3.28 7.33
N ARG A 148 -6.17 3.03 7.47
CA ARG A 148 -5.15 3.38 6.47
C ARG A 148 -4.77 2.14 5.66
N ILE A 149 -4.81 2.29 4.35
CA ILE A 149 -4.39 1.25 3.40
C ILE A 149 -2.98 1.60 2.93
N ASP A 150 -1.97 0.86 3.38
CA ASP A 150 -0.56 1.12 3.10
C ASP A 150 -0.08 0.45 1.79
N ALA A 151 -0.92 0.44 0.75
CA ALA A 151 -0.58 -0.16 -0.54
C ALA A 151 -1.48 0.31 -1.71
N PRO A 152 -1.04 0.13 -2.96
CA PRO A 152 -1.92 0.19 -4.13
C PRO A 152 -3.07 -0.81 -4.01
N ILE A 153 -4.23 -0.52 -4.60
CA ILE A 153 -5.40 -1.40 -4.54
C ILE A 153 -5.65 -1.98 -5.93
N TYR A 154 -5.59 -3.29 -6.07
CA TYR A 154 -5.80 -3.97 -7.35
C TYR A 154 -6.43 -5.34 -7.14
N PHE A 155 -6.74 -6.04 -8.23
CA PHE A 155 -7.48 -7.29 -8.20
C PHE A 155 -6.96 -8.34 -7.20
N ALA A 156 -5.65 -8.47 -7.04
CA ALA A 156 -5.08 -9.52 -6.19
C ALA A 156 -5.24 -9.25 -4.68
N ASN A 157 -5.31 -7.98 -4.25
CA ASN A 157 -5.30 -7.63 -2.83
C ASN A 157 -6.63 -7.06 -2.31
N ILE A 158 -7.57 -6.70 -3.19
CA ILE A 158 -8.83 -6.09 -2.78
C ILE A 158 -9.68 -7.02 -1.91
N SER A 159 -9.68 -8.33 -2.17
CA SER A 159 -10.38 -9.31 -1.33
C SER A 159 -9.83 -9.31 0.09
N TYR A 160 -8.50 -9.31 0.24
CA TYR A 160 -7.83 -9.22 1.53
C TYR A 160 -8.21 -7.93 2.27
N ILE A 161 -8.21 -6.79 1.57
CA ILE A 161 -8.61 -5.50 2.15
C ILE A 161 -10.05 -5.55 2.66
N LYS A 162 -11.00 -6.08 1.88
CA LYS A 162 -12.41 -6.22 2.29
C LYS A 162 -12.56 -7.07 3.55
N ASP A 163 -11.88 -8.21 3.61
CA ASP A 163 -11.93 -9.12 4.76
C ASP A 163 -11.38 -8.43 6.02
N ARG A 164 -10.27 -7.69 5.89
CA ARG A 164 -9.69 -6.92 7.00
C ARG A 164 -10.58 -5.77 7.45
N LEU A 165 -11.19 -5.03 6.53
CA LEU A 165 -12.15 -3.98 6.86
C LEU A 165 -13.32 -4.55 7.70
N ARG A 166 -13.82 -5.72 7.33
CA ARG A 166 -14.87 -6.44 8.07
C ARG A 166 -14.39 -6.94 9.43
N GLU A 167 -13.15 -7.41 9.53
CA GLU A 167 -12.55 -7.80 10.81
C GLU A 167 -12.47 -6.61 11.78
N TYR A 168 -12.02 -5.44 11.31
CA TYR A 168 -11.96 -4.22 12.14
C TYR A 168 -13.34 -3.64 12.47
N GLU A 169 -14.36 -3.90 11.65
CA GLU A 169 -15.76 -3.60 11.96
C GLU A 169 -16.29 -4.46 13.13
N LEU A 170 -16.00 -5.76 13.13
CA LEU A 170 -16.49 -6.72 14.12
C LEU A 170 -15.69 -6.68 15.43
N ASN A 171 -14.36 -6.62 15.32
CA ASN A 171 -13.44 -6.50 16.44
C ASN A 171 -13.21 -5.02 16.73
N LEU A 172 -14.29 -4.33 17.12
CA LEU A 172 -14.23 -2.94 17.56
C LEU A 172 -13.09 -2.81 18.58
N PRO A 173 -12.07 -1.97 18.32
CA PRO A 173 -11.10 -1.65 19.35
C PRO A 173 -11.89 -1.10 20.54
N ASN A 174 -11.69 -1.66 21.74
CA ASN A 174 -12.25 -1.12 22.97
C ASN A 174 -11.84 0.35 23.05
N SER A 175 -12.74 1.23 22.65
CA SER A 175 -12.44 2.63 22.44
C SER A 175 -12.58 3.35 23.77
N ASN A 176 -11.63 4.24 24.03
CA ASN A 176 -11.53 4.94 25.31
C ASN A 176 -12.27 6.29 25.29
N ARG A 177 -12.89 6.69 24.17
CA ARG A 177 -13.58 7.99 24.04
C ARG A 177 -14.79 7.96 23.12
N GLY A 178 -15.82 8.72 23.50
CA GLY A 178 -17.07 8.85 22.77
C GLY A 178 -18.25 8.31 23.56
N LEU A 179 -19.45 8.46 23.00
CA LEU A 179 -20.64 7.82 23.55
C LEU A 179 -20.52 6.32 23.29
N ASP A 180 -20.87 5.47 24.24
CA ASP A 180 -20.85 4.03 23.99
C ASP A 180 -21.93 3.68 22.96
N VAL A 181 -21.48 3.40 21.74
CA VAL A 181 -22.34 3.02 20.62
C VAL A 181 -21.96 1.61 20.21
N GLY A 182 -22.90 0.67 20.36
CA GLY A 182 -22.71 -0.75 20.06
C GLY A 182 -22.59 -1.10 18.58
N ARG A 183 -22.36 -0.11 17.70
CA ARG A 183 -22.17 -0.33 16.26
C ARG A 183 -21.30 0.75 15.62
N VAL A 184 -20.68 0.42 14.49
CA VAL A 184 -19.99 1.37 13.60
C VAL A 184 -21.03 2.11 12.76
N TYR A 185 -20.88 3.43 12.63
CA TYR A 185 -21.68 4.28 11.72
C TYR A 185 -20.86 4.80 10.55
N PHE A 186 -19.56 5.03 10.76
CA PHE A 186 -18.67 5.60 9.75
C PHE A 186 -17.37 4.81 9.64
N VAL A 187 -16.95 4.59 8.40
CA VAL A 187 -15.62 4.06 8.07
C VAL A 187 -14.89 5.11 7.23
N ILE A 188 -13.79 5.63 7.77
CA ILE A 188 -12.93 6.59 7.08
C ILE A 188 -11.76 5.83 6.50
N LEU A 189 -11.65 5.81 5.17
CA LEU A 189 -10.54 5.23 4.43
C LEU A 189 -9.49 6.31 4.17
N GLU A 190 -8.35 6.23 4.86
CA GLU A 190 -7.19 7.03 4.52
C GLU A 190 -6.45 6.40 3.34
N MET A 191 -6.44 7.13 2.22
CA MET A 191 -5.86 6.71 0.95
C MET A 191 -4.55 7.42 0.60
N SER A 192 -3.91 8.13 1.54
CA SER A 192 -2.63 8.80 1.28
C SER A 192 -1.54 7.89 0.71
N PRO A 193 -1.37 6.64 1.21
CA PRO A 193 -0.35 5.73 0.70
C PRO A 193 -0.78 5.01 -0.59
N VAL A 194 -2.04 5.12 -0.99
CA VAL A 194 -2.59 4.44 -2.18
C VAL A 194 -2.10 5.17 -3.42
N THR A 195 -1.16 4.57 -4.13
CA THR A 195 -0.56 5.16 -5.34
C THR A 195 -1.32 4.81 -6.62
N TYR A 196 -1.98 3.66 -6.67
CA TYR A 196 -2.65 3.15 -7.86
C TYR A 196 -3.90 2.34 -7.50
N VAL A 197 -4.92 2.43 -8.36
CA VAL A 197 -6.17 1.66 -8.27
C VAL A 197 -6.52 1.12 -9.65
N ASP A 198 -6.79 -0.18 -9.78
CA ASP A 198 -7.23 -0.79 -11.05
C ASP A 198 -8.77 -0.83 -11.21
N SER A 199 -9.25 -1.22 -12.39
CA SER A 199 -10.69 -1.29 -12.69
C SER A 199 -11.43 -2.32 -11.84
N SER A 200 -10.77 -3.41 -11.48
CA SER A 200 -11.36 -4.46 -10.65
C SER A 200 -11.55 -4.00 -9.21
N ALA A 201 -10.58 -3.27 -8.67
CA ALA A 201 -10.62 -2.63 -7.36
C ALA A 201 -11.71 -1.57 -7.30
N VAL A 202 -11.89 -0.77 -8.35
CA VAL A 202 -13.02 0.17 -8.47
C VAL A 202 -14.36 -0.55 -8.31
N GLN A 203 -14.56 -1.66 -9.05
CA GLN A 203 -15.81 -2.40 -8.94
C GLN A 203 -16.01 -2.97 -7.52
N ALA A 204 -14.97 -3.56 -6.94
CA ALA A 204 -15.04 -4.09 -5.59
C ALA A 204 -15.27 -3.01 -4.51
N LEU A 205 -14.77 -1.78 -4.70
CA LEU A 205 -15.07 -0.63 -3.85
C LEU A 205 -16.54 -0.19 -3.96
N LYS A 206 -17.14 -0.25 -5.16
CA LYS A 206 -18.58 0.01 -5.33
C LYS A 206 -19.42 -1.05 -4.60
N ASP A 207 -19.04 -2.31 -4.73
CA ASP A 207 -19.72 -3.41 -4.05
C ASP A 207 -19.59 -3.25 -2.51
N LEU A 208 -18.40 -2.87 -2.03
CA LEU A 208 -18.17 -2.56 -0.61
C LEU A 208 -19.06 -1.41 -0.12
N HIS A 209 -19.16 -0.34 -0.90
CA HIS A 209 -20.03 0.79 -0.57
C HIS A 209 -21.49 0.35 -0.47
N GLN A 210 -21.97 -0.47 -1.41
CA GLN A 210 -23.34 -0.98 -1.38
C GLN A 210 -23.58 -1.88 -0.16
N GLU A 211 -22.61 -2.73 0.18
CA GLU A 211 -22.66 -3.60 1.35
C GLU A 211 -22.73 -2.78 2.66
N TYR A 212 -21.88 -1.77 2.80
CA TYR A 212 -21.88 -0.89 3.97
C TYR A 212 -23.14 -0.03 4.04
N LYS A 213 -23.63 0.46 2.90
CA LYS A 213 -24.89 1.20 2.83
C LYS A 213 -26.08 0.35 3.30
N ALA A 214 -26.11 -0.93 2.94
CA ALA A 214 -27.13 -1.87 3.42
C ALA A 214 -27.07 -2.10 4.95
N ARG A 215 -25.89 -1.94 5.56
CA ARG A 215 -25.68 -1.96 7.02
C ARG A 215 -25.82 -0.61 7.71
N HIS A 216 -26.21 0.44 6.99
CA HIS A 216 -26.25 1.83 7.49
C HIS A 216 -24.88 2.36 7.98
N ILE A 217 -23.80 1.91 7.33
CA ILE A 217 -22.44 2.39 7.53
C ILE A 217 -22.08 3.30 6.35
N GLN A 218 -21.67 4.54 6.66
CA GLN A 218 -21.23 5.50 5.65
C GLN A 218 -19.71 5.42 5.47
N ILE A 219 -19.27 5.37 4.21
CA ILE A 219 -17.84 5.46 3.87
C ILE A 219 -17.46 6.92 3.67
N ALA A 220 -16.31 7.32 4.17
CA ALA A 220 -15.64 8.57 3.84
C ALA A 220 -14.23 8.28 3.30
N ILE A 221 -13.79 9.04 2.31
CA ILE A 221 -12.45 8.94 1.74
C ILE A 221 -11.63 10.13 2.23
N ALA A 222 -10.42 9.86 2.73
CA ALA A 222 -9.50 10.88 3.20
C ALA A 222 -8.17 10.81 2.45
N ASN A 223 -7.70 11.98 2.01
CA ASN A 223 -6.41 12.22 1.36
C ASN A 223 -6.08 11.28 0.17
N PRO A 224 -6.96 11.09 -0.82
CA PRO A 224 -6.61 10.31 -2.01
C PRO A 224 -5.56 11.05 -2.85
N ASN A 225 -4.56 10.33 -3.37
CA ASN A 225 -3.61 10.90 -4.33
C ASN A 225 -4.36 11.40 -5.59
N ARG A 226 -3.84 12.43 -6.28
CA ARG A 226 -4.45 13.05 -7.46
C ARG A 226 -4.88 12.04 -8.53
N GLN A 227 -4.03 11.07 -8.85
CA GLN A 227 -4.35 10.05 -9.85
C GLN A 227 -5.50 9.15 -9.41
N VAL A 228 -5.47 8.74 -8.14
CA VAL A 228 -6.53 7.93 -7.52
C VAL A 228 -7.83 8.72 -7.46
N HIS A 229 -7.81 9.98 -7.02
CA HIS A 229 -8.98 10.85 -6.98
C HIS A 229 -9.63 10.98 -8.37
N LEU A 230 -8.85 11.31 -9.40
CA LEU A 230 -9.37 11.43 -10.77
C LEU A 230 -10.00 10.12 -11.26
N LEU A 231 -9.39 8.99 -10.96
CA LEU A 231 -9.90 7.67 -11.32
C LEU A 231 -11.21 7.36 -10.57
N LEU A 232 -11.29 7.65 -9.27
CA LEU A 232 -12.50 7.49 -8.48
C LEU A 232 -13.63 8.40 -8.98
N SER A 233 -13.34 9.67 -9.32
CA SER A 233 -14.31 10.58 -9.96
C SER A 233 -14.82 10.02 -11.28
N ARG A 234 -13.92 9.63 -12.19
CA ARG A 234 -14.28 9.11 -13.51
C ARG A 234 -15.06 7.80 -13.45
N SER A 235 -14.82 7.00 -12.42
CA SER A 235 -15.56 5.76 -12.18
C SER A 235 -16.95 5.97 -11.57
N GLY A 236 -17.30 7.19 -11.14
CA GLY A 236 -18.54 7.53 -10.44
C GLY A 236 -18.58 7.07 -8.97
N ILE A 237 -17.46 6.64 -8.38
CA ILE A 237 -17.42 6.25 -6.96
C ILE A 237 -17.67 7.45 -6.06
N ILE A 238 -17.08 8.61 -6.40
CA ILE A 238 -17.25 9.83 -5.58
C ILE A 238 -18.72 10.25 -5.57
N ASP A 239 -19.40 10.21 -6.72
CA ASP A 239 -20.82 10.51 -6.84
C ASP A 239 -21.70 9.52 -6.03
N LEU A 240 -21.33 8.23 -6.03
CA LEU A 240 -22.04 7.20 -5.26
C LEU A 240 -21.93 7.40 -3.75
N ILE A 241 -20.73 7.74 -3.26
CA ILE A 241 -20.47 7.99 -1.84
C ILE A 241 -21.08 9.35 -1.43
N GLY A 242 -21.01 10.33 -2.33
CA GLY A 242 -21.41 11.72 -2.16
C GLY A 242 -20.19 12.65 -2.06
N ASP A 243 -20.22 13.77 -2.79
CA ASP A 243 -19.10 14.73 -2.86
C ASP A 243 -18.67 15.26 -1.49
N GLY A 244 -19.61 15.35 -0.54
CA GLY A 244 -19.34 15.78 0.84
C GLY A 244 -18.57 14.78 1.70
N TRP A 245 -18.25 13.58 1.19
CA TRP A 245 -17.56 12.52 1.93
C TRP A 245 -16.14 12.26 1.43
N CYS A 246 -15.60 13.14 0.58
CA CYS A 246 -14.20 13.14 0.17
C CYS A 246 -13.47 14.32 0.83
N PHE A 247 -12.44 14.02 1.64
CA PHE A 247 -11.74 15.01 2.44
C PHE A 247 -10.24 15.01 2.14
N VAL A 248 -9.61 16.18 2.25
CA VAL A 248 -8.15 16.29 2.15
C VAL A 248 -7.46 15.77 3.41
N ARG A 249 -8.02 16.05 4.60
CA ARG A 249 -7.43 15.62 5.88
C ARG A 249 -8.35 14.66 6.61
N VAL A 250 -7.77 13.63 7.22
CA VAL A 250 -8.47 12.68 8.10
C VAL A 250 -9.17 13.40 9.26
N HIS A 251 -8.54 14.46 9.78
CA HIS A 251 -9.12 15.21 10.89
C HIS A 251 -10.45 15.88 10.53
N ASP A 252 -10.56 16.42 9.32
CA ASP A 252 -11.78 17.11 8.86
C ASP A 252 -12.92 16.09 8.67
N ALA A 253 -12.61 14.95 8.03
CA ALA A 253 -13.53 13.82 7.93
C ALA A 253 -14.04 13.39 9.31
N MET A 254 -13.13 13.27 10.28
CA MET A 254 -13.46 12.85 11.63
C MET A 254 -14.39 13.83 12.35
N GLN A 255 -14.16 15.14 12.20
CA GLN A 255 -15.03 16.15 12.81
C GLN A 255 -16.46 16.05 12.28
N VAL A 256 -16.62 15.90 10.96
CA VAL A 256 -17.93 15.75 10.32
C VAL A 256 -18.63 14.47 10.81
N CYS A 257 -17.92 13.34 10.81
CA CYS A 257 -18.48 12.07 11.31
C CYS A 257 -18.89 12.18 12.79
N LEU A 258 -18.07 12.79 13.65
CA LEU A 258 -18.39 12.97 15.07
C LEU A 258 -19.64 13.83 15.29
N GLN A 259 -19.80 14.91 14.52
CA GLN A 259 -21.00 15.74 14.56
C GLN A 259 -22.25 14.94 14.17
N HIS A 260 -22.15 14.10 13.13
CA HIS A 260 -23.25 13.23 12.72
C HIS A 260 -23.62 12.20 13.78
N VAL A 261 -22.63 11.57 14.43
CA VAL A 261 -22.88 10.63 15.53
C VAL A 261 -23.56 11.35 16.69
N HIS A 262 -23.07 12.52 17.09
CA HIS A 262 -23.65 13.30 18.19
C HIS A 262 -25.09 13.75 17.91
N ASN A 263 -25.37 14.21 16.69
CA ASN A 263 -26.72 14.61 16.27
C ASN A 263 -27.68 13.42 16.22
N SER A 264 -27.20 12.25 15.77
CA SER A 264 -27.99 11.03 15.70
C SER A 264 -28.34 10.50 17.09
N SER A 265 -27.37 10.49 18.02
CA SER A 265 -27.60 10.13 19.42
C SER A 265 -28.51 11.12 20.14
N SER A 266 -28.33 12.43 19.92
CA SER A 266 -29.16 13.47 20.55
C SER A 266 -30.62 13.43 20.07
N SER A 267 -30.84 13.10 18.80
CA SER A 267 -32.18 12.90 18.25
C SER A 267 -32.84 11.64 18.82
N ALA A 268 -32.09 10.54 18.94
CA ALA A 268 -32.57 9.32 19.58
C ALA A 268 -32.90 9.52 21.07
N LEU A 269 -32.07 10.26 21.81
CA LEU A 269 -32.30 10.62 23.21
C LEU A 269 -33.55 11.50 23.39
N LYS A 270 -33.79 12.48 22.50
CA LYS A 270 -35.01 13.31 22.51
C LYS A 270 -36.27 12.49 22.26
N LEU A 271 -36.24 11.55 21.31
CA LEU A 271 -37.35 10.62 21.07
C LEU A 271 -37.62 9.70 22.28
N ALA A 272 -36.57 9.22 22.94
CA ALA A 272 -36.71 8.38 24.14
C ALA A 272 -37.26 9.15 25.35
N SER A 273 -36.87 10.43 25.53
CA SER A 273 -37.42 11.30 26.58
C SER A 273 -38.88 11.70 26.35
N GLN A 274 -39.30 11.82 25.09
CA GLN A 274 -40.70 12.09 24.74
C GLN A 274 -41.58 10.84 24.91
N ALA A 275 -41.05 9.65 24.62
CA ALA A 275 -41.77 8.38 24.84
C ALA A 275 -41.96 8.02 26.32
N SER A 276 -41.18 8.61 27.23
CA SER A 276 -41.28 8.38 28.68
C SER A 276 -42.04 9.48 29.43
N GLY A 277 -42.50 10.52 28.72
CA GLY A 277 -43.03 11.75 29.30
C GLY A 277 -44.46 12.14 28.91
N ASP A 278 -45.27 11.24 28.32
CA ASP A 278 -46.66 11.56 27.97
C ASP A 278 -47.68 10.70 28.74
N SER A 279 -48.08 11.25 29.88
CA SER A 279 -49.42 11.10 30.44
C SER A 279 -49.87 12.46 30.95
N ALA A 280 -50.24 13.37 30.03
CA ALA A 280 -51.32 14.36 30.18
C ALA A 280 -51.31 15.38 29.01
N ASP A 281 -52.41 15.30 28.25
CA ASP A 281 -53.15 16.39 27.59
C ASP A 281 -52.60 17.22 26.41
N SER A 282 -53.44 17.16 25.37
CA SER A 282 -53.83 18.21 24.41
C SER A 282 -53.08 18.37 23.09
N ILE A 283 -53.75 17.84 22.06
CA ILE A 283 -53.86 18.29 20.66
C ILE A 283 -53.10 19.59 20.32
N SER A 284 -52.04 19.46 19.52
CA SER A 284 -51.77 20.37 18.39
C SER A 284 -50.85 19.71 17.35
N THR A 285 -51.20 19.88 16.07
CA THR A 285 -50.57 19.31 14.87
C THR A 285 -49.13 19.82 14.65
N PRO A 286 -48.20 19.01 14.09
CA PRO A 286 -46.79 19.35 14.10
C PRO A 286 -46.38 20.29 12.94
N LYS A 287 -45.66 21.36 13.30
CA LYS A 287 -44.98 22.33 12.41
C LYS A 287 -43.65 21.82 11.81
N SER A 288 -43.39 20.51 11.81
CA SER A 288 -42.08 19.94 11.46
C SER A 288 -41.80 19.89 9.94
N GLU A 289 -42.81 20.01 9.08
CA GLU A 289 -42.63 20.00 7.62
C GLU A 289 -42.25 21.37 7.03
N GLN A 290 -42.66 22.48 7.66
CA GLN A 290 -42.32 23.83 7.16
C GLN A 290 -40.87 24.23 7.43
N GLN A 291 -40.18 23.54 8.35
CA GLN A 291 -38.81 23.86 8.73
C GLN A 291 -37.77 23.14 7.86
N ARG A 292 -38.08 21.94 7.35
CA ARG A 292 -37.28 21.25 6.32
C ARG A 292 -37.24 22.05 5.01
N LEU A 293 -38.40 22.56 4.55
CA LEU A 293 -38.48 23.33 3.30
C LEU A 293 -37.77 24.70 3.37
N LYS A 294 -37.67 25.32 4.56
CA LYS A 294 -36.88 26.56 4.74
C LYS A 294 -35.37 26.30 4.76
N GLN A 295 -34.94 25.16 5.27
CA GLN A 295 -33.52 24.82 5.37
C GLN A 295 -32.95 24.43 4.00
N ASP A 296 -33.70 23.64 3.22
CA ASP A 296 -33.32 23.28 1.84
C ASP A 296 -33.31 24.50 0.90
N GLY A 297 -34.26 25.44 1.07
CA GLY A 297 -34.28 26.70 0.33
C GLY A 297 -33.15 27.68 0.69
N PHE A 298 -32.62 27.63 1.92
CA PHE A 298 -31.50 28.46 2.34
C PHE A 298 -30.18 28.04 1.67
N PHE A 299 -29.91 26.73 1.57
CA PHE A 299 -28.70 26.22 0.93
C PHE A 299 -28.70 26.39 -0.60
N ILE A 300 -29.87 26.28 -1.25
CA ILE A 300 -30.02 26.56 -2.69
C ILE A 300 -29.74 28.05 -3.00
N ASN A 301 -30.20 28.96 -2.15
CA ASN A 301 -29.97 30.40 -2.33
C ASN A 301 -28.52 30.81 -2.00
N LEU A 302 -27.84 30.09 -1.10
CA LEU A 302 -26.43 30.35 -0.79
C LEU A 302 -25.51 29.99 -1.97
N TRP A 303 -25.83 28.92 -2.71
CA TRP A 303 -25.09 28.55 -3.93
C TRP A 303 -25.36 29.52 -5.09
N LYS A 304 -26.61 29.93 -5.33
CA LYS A 304 -26.95 30.89 -6.41
C LYS A 304 -26.39 32.29 -6.17
N ALA A 305 -26.14 32.69 -4.92
CA ALA A 305 -25.49 33.96 -4.61
C ALA A 305 -23.99 33.96 -4.94
N GLN A 306 -23.37 32.78 -5.10
CA GLN A 306 -21.95 32.64 -5.40
C GLN A 306 -21.68 32.49 -6.91
N ASP A 307 -22.67 32.03 -7.68
CA ASP A 307 -22.63 31.96 -9.15
C ASP A 307 -23.13 33.26 -9.85
N GLY A 308 -23.64 34.23 -9.08
CA GLY A 308 -24.30 35.44 -9.60
C GLY A 308 -23.41 36.64 -9.93
N ASN A 309 -22.07 36.53 -9.87
CA ASN A 309 -21.17 37.68 -10.09
C ASN A 309 -20.21 37.52 -11.29
N ALA A 310 -20.58 36.71 -12.28
CA ALA A 310 -19.80 36.57 -13.51
C ALA A 310 -20.70 36.53 -14.76
N ALA A 311 -21.50 37.58 -14.97
CA ALA A 311 -22.15 37.83 -16.25
C ALA A 311 -22.61 39.30 -16.37
N ASP A 312 -21.68 40.24 -16.57
CA ASP A 312 -21.92 41.36 -17.48
C ASP A 312 -20.61 42.06 -17.89
N SER A 313 -20.18 41.83 -19.13
CA SER A 313 -19.51 42.80 -20.02
C SER A 313 -19.07 42.06 -21.27
N GLY A 314 -19.89 42.17 -22.32
CA GLY A 314 -19.52 41.76 -23.67
C GLY A 314 -18.40 42.65 -24.22
N GLY A 315 -17.45 42.03 -24.91
CA GLY A 315 -16.38 42.72 -25.62
C GLY A 315 -15.42 41.77 -26.32
N GLU A 316 -15.67 41.58 -27.62
CA GLU A 316 -14.75 41.10 -28.67
C GLU A 316 -14.26 39.64 -28.74
N VAL A 317 -14.37 39.14 -29.98
CA VAL A 317 -13.93 37.85 -30.49
C VAL A 317 -12.61 38.06 -31.23
N GLN A 318 -11.53 37.32 -30.90
CA GLN A 318 -10.66 36.60 -31.85
C GLN A 318 -9.54 35.78 -31.15
N PRO A 319 -8.99 34.73 -31.80
CA PRO A 319 -8.39 33.57 -31.14
C PRO A 319 -6.85 33.60 -31.12
N LEU A 320 -6.23 33.13 -30.04
CA LEU A 320 -4.81 32.73 -30.05
C LEU A 320 -4.60 31.42 -29.29
N LEU A 321 -4.59 30.35 -30.07
CA LEU A 321 -4.17 29.01 -29.70
C LEU A 321 -2.73 28.86 -30.21
N ARG A 322 -1.73 29.09 -29.35
CA ARG A 322 -0.37 28.50 -29.46
C ARG A 322 0.49 28.87 -28.26
N GLN A 323 1.32 27.88 -27.87
CA GLN A 323 2.50 27.97 -26.99
C GLN A 323 2.22 27.97 -25.48
N ASN A 324 2.33 26.79 -24.86
CA ASN A 324 3.61 26.38 -24.27
C ASN A 324 3.57 24.91 -23.84
N LEU A 325 4.36 24.12 -24.56
CA LEU A 325 4.83 22.78 -24.25
C LEU A 325 6.33 22.95 -23.98
N VAL A 326 6.74 22.87 -22.72
CA VAL A 326 8.03 22.35 -22.23
C VAL A 326 7.76 21.74 -20.87
#